data_AF-A0A935KTK2-F1
#
_entry.id   AF-A0A935KTK2-F1
#
_cell.length_a   1.000
_cell.length_b   1.000
_cell.length_c   1.000
_cell.angle_alpha   90.00
_cell.angle_beta   90.00
_cell.angle_gamma   90.00
#
_symmetry.space_group_name_H-M   'P 1'
#
loop_
_entity.id
_entity.type
_entity.pdbx_description
1 polymer ?
#
loop_
_entity_poly.entity_id
_entity_poly.type
_entity_poly.pdbx_seq_one_letter_code
_entity_poly.pdbx_strand_id
1 'polypeptide(L)'
;MNDLKGKTMLPGFIDPHIHASIAASVLPVEIVSAMEWNTPRGKSVVVKDHDAFINRLKELDKSYEDPQKVLLAWGYFKPYHGSISKDELNSISLTRPIIVWQRSCHEFYLNDAALKHFNITEADFNKMPGYSDYKTGHVFETGLFVVTKPVLDYISNPAQFSKGLEMMTDVIHKGGLTTICEQGFPQVDLNLEQSLISKEINKPSTPFRYAMVPNAMYFYPILKSGSKVLAFCDSLINTGKDNMDYVKAVKFYVDGAIFSQLMIMSQPYEDHHHGEWMMQPKEQDDVLKLSIKQVGIFTFM
;
A
#
# COMPACT_ATOMS: atom_id res chain seq x y z
N MET A 1 -28.07 23.23 -22.45
CA MET A 1 -27.91 21.92 -23.13
C MET A 1 -26.56 21.97 -23.84
N ASN A 2 -25.66 21.02 -23.58
CA ASN A 2 -24.31 21.03 -24.19
C ASN A 2 -24.36 20.29 -25.53
N ASP A 3 -23.92 20.92 -26.62
CA ASP A 3 -23.78 20.27 -27.93
C ASP A 3 -22.54 19.37 -27.96
N LEU A 4 -22.74 18.07 -28.11
CA LEU A 4 -21.68 17.07 -28.14
C LEU A 4 -21.01 16.93 -29.52
N LYS A 5 -21.50 17.64 -30.56
CA LYS A 5 -20.95 17.61 -31.93
C LYS A 5 -20.78 16.19 -32.49
N GLY A 6 -21.80 15.35 -32.29
CA GLY A 6 -21.80 13.96 -32.75
C GLY A 6 -20.95 12.99 -31.91
N LYS A 7 -20.37 13.44 -30.78
CA LYS A 7 -19.66 12.56 -29.84
C LYS A 7 -20.63 11.81 -28.92
N THR A 8 -20.20 10.63 -28.48
CA THR A 8 -20.92 9.81 -27.49
C THR A 8 -20.54 10.21 -26.07
N MET A 9 -21.55 10.32 -25.20
CA MET A 9 -21.38 10.48 -23.76
C MET A 9 -21.79 9.16 -23.07
N LEU A 10 -20.95 8.69 -22.15
CA LEU A 10 -21.19 7.50 -21.34
C LEU A 10 -21.21 7.89 -19.86
N PRO A 11 -21.87 7.11 -18.99
CA PRO A 11 -21.63 7.19 -17.55
C PRO A 11 -20.13 7.02 -17.25
N GLY A 12 -19.62 7.77 -16.27
CA GLY A 12 -18.25 7.57 -15.80
C GLY A 12 -18.09 6.21 -15.13
N PHE A 13 -16.85 5.71 -15.09
CA PHE A 13 -16.55 4.43 -14.49
C PHE A 13 -16.61 4.52 -12.96
N ILE A 14 -16.95 3.39 -12.34
CA ILE A 14 -16.99 3.21 -10.89
C ILE A 14 -15.98 2.12 -10.55
N ASP A 15 -15.02 2.44 -9.70
CA ASP A 15 -14.13 1.44 -9.11
C ASP A 15 -14.53 1.21 -7.65
N PRO A 16 -15.18 0.08 -7.34
CA PRO A 16 -15.66 -0.20 -6.00
C PRO A 16 -14.55 -0.65 -5.05
N HIS A 17 -13.30 -0.79 -5.49
CA HIS A 17 -12.21 -1.23 -4.63
C HIS A 17 -10.87 -0.63 -5.06
N ILE A 18 -10.48 0.42 -4.35
CA ILE A 18 -9.15 1.01 -4.44
C ILE A 18 -8.50 1.15 -3.05
N HIS A 19 -7.23 1.55 -3.05
CA HIS A 19 -6.51 1.93 -1.84
C HIS A 19 -5.76 3.25 -2.04
N ALA A 20 -6.33 4.37 -1.56
CA ALA A 20 -5.76 5.70 -1.81
C ALA A 20 -4.42 5.88 -1.09
N SER A 21 -4.31 5.38 0.13
CA SER A 21 -3.10 5.52 0.95
C SER A 21 -1.93 4.72 0.39
N ILE A 22 -2.22 3.56 -0.22
CA ILE A 22 -1.21 2.78 -0.95
C ILE A 22 -0.80 3.52 -2.21
N ALA A 23 -1.76 4.03 -3.00
CA ALA A 23 -1.45 4.83 -4.20
C ALA A 23 -0.60 6.07 -3.84
N ALA A 24 -0.95 6.77 -2.75
CA ALA A 24 -0.22 7.93 -2.27
C ALA A 24 1.21 7.61 -1.81
N SER A 25 1.46 6.39 -1.35
CA SER A 25 2.78 5.93 -0.94
C SER A 25 3.63 5.45 -2.12
N VAL A 26 3.01 4.80 -3.11
CA VAL A 26 3.70 4.15 -4.24
C VAL A 26 3.95 5.11 -5.42
N LEU A 27 2.96 5.93 -5.79
CA LEU A 27 3.07 6.78 -6.98
C LEU A 27 4.25 7.78 -6.94
N PRO A 28 4.64 8.35 -5.78
CA PRO A 28 5.78 9.26 -5.72
C PRO A 28 7.13 8.58 -5.99
N VAL A 29 7.27 7.29 -5.65
CA VAL A 29 8.56 6.58 -5.68
C VAL A 29 8.90 6.04 -7.08
N GLU A 30 10.07 5.41 -7.23
CA GLU A 30 10.46 4.78 -8.49
C GLU A 30 9.66 3.49 -8.70
N ILE A 31 8.95 3.38 -9.83
CA ILE A 31 8.20 2.17 -10.18
C ILE A 31 9.10 1.29 -11.05
N VAL A 32 9.57 0.18 -10.48
CA VAL A 32 10.41 -0.82 -11.11
C VAL A 32 9.69 -2.17 -11.00
N SER A 33 8.94 -2.53 -12.04
CA SER A 33 8.01 -3.67 -12.01
C SER A 33 8.09 -4.51 -13.29
N ALA A 34 7.76 -5.80 -13.16
CA ALA A 34 7.63 -6.74 -14.27
C ALA A 34 6.41 -6.47 -15.17
N MET A 35 5.55 -5.53 -14.80
CA MET A 35 4.40 -5.11 -15.58
C MET A 35 4.46 -3.62 -15.88
N GLU A 36 3.84 -3.21 -16.98
CA GLU A 36 3.66 -1.79 -17.30
C GLU A 36 2.57 -1.20 -16.40
N TRP A 37 2.87 -0.04 -15.81
CA TRP A 37 1.93 0.73 -15.01
C TRP A 37 1.60 2.04 -15.69
N ASN A 38 0.31 2.38 -15.72
CA ASN A 38 -0.12 3.74 -16.07
C ASN A 38 0.06 4.63 -14.84
N THR A 39 0.97 5.59 -14.92
CA THR A 39 1.27 6.53 -13.84
C THR A 39 0.93 7.96 -14.27
N PRO A 40 0.88 8.93 -13.35
CA PRO A 40 0.73 10.35 -13.71
C PRO A 40 1.82 10.84 -14.65
N ARG A 41 3.02 10.26 -14.53
CA ARG A 41 4.24 10.57 -15.30
C ARG A 41 4.32 9.82 -16.63
N GLY A 42 3.28 9.06 -17.00
CA GLY A 42 3.26 8.18 -18.18
C GLY A 42 3.40 6.71 -17.81
N LYS A 43 3.66 5.87 -18.81
CA LYS A 43 3.81 4.42 -18.62
C LYS A 43 5.16 4.10 -18.00
N SER A 44 5.19 3.19 -17.02
CA SER A 44 6.46 2.69 -16.45
C SER A 44 7.21 1.80 -17.43
N VAL A 45 8.53 1.71 -17.27
CA VAL A 45 9.33 0.72 -17.99
C VAL A 45 9.06 -0.67 -17.41
N VAL A 46 8.94 -1.67 -18.29
CA VAL A 46 8.76 -3.08 -17.92
C VAL A 46 10.13 -3.72 -17.65
N VAL A 47 10.28 -4.35 -16.50
CA VAL A 47 11.54 -4.94 -16.02
C VAL A 47 11.27 -6.38 -15.61
N LYS A 48 11.53 -7.37 -16.50
CA LYS A 48 10.98 -8.72 -16.35
C LYS A 48 11.83 -9.72 -15.58
N ASP A 49 13.13 -9.48 -15.50
CA ASP A 49 14.07 -10.45 -14.94
C ASP A 49 15.04 -9.78 -13.97
N HIS A 50 15.83 -10.62 -13.30
CA HIS A 50 16.77 -10.21 -12.27
C HIS A 50 17.81 -9.20 -12.79
N ASP A 51 18.47 -9.51 -13.91
CA ASP A 51 19.52 -8.66 -14.48
C ASP A 51 18.94 -7.30 -14.90
N ALA A 52 17.77 -7.28 -15.52
CA ALA A 52 17.05 -6.07 -15.86
C ALA A 52 16.70 -5.25 -14.61
N PHE A 53 16.29 -5.91 -13.52
CA PHE A 53 15.98 -5.24 -12.26
C PHE A 53 17.19 -4.56 -11.65
N ILE A 54 18.31 -5.28 -11.53
CA ILE A 54 19.57 -4.74 -11.01
C ILE A 54 20.11 -3.63 -11.92
N ASN A 55 20.05 -3.79 -13.25
CA ASN A 55 20.47 -2.75 -14.19
C ASN A 55 19.61 -1.49 -14.06
N ARG A 56 18.29 -1.63 -13.90
CA ARG A 56 17.40 -0.49 -13.71
C ARG A 56 17.72 0.27 -12.42
N LEU A 57 18.04 -0.42 -11.32
CA LEU A 57 18.48 0.22 -10.08
C LEU A 57 19.82 0.97 -10.26
N LYS A 58 20.78 0.40 -11.01
CA LYS A 58 22.06 1.06 -11.35
C LYS A 58 21.85 2.33 -12.19
N GLU A 59 20.92 2.30 -13.14
CA GLU A 59 20.55 3.50 -13.93
C GLU A 59 19.96 4.59 -13.04
N LEU A 60 19.03 4.22 -12.15
CA LEU A 60 18.38 5.15 -11.23
C LEU A 60 19.39 5.77 -10.25
N ASP A 61 20.29 4.96 -9.68
CA ASP A 61 21.40 5.44 -8.85
C ASP A 61 22.19 6.54 -9.59
N LYS A 62 22.65 6.26 -10.82
CA LYS A 62 23.42 7.22 -11.62
C LYS A 62 22.64 8.48 -12.01
N SER A 63 21.32 8.39 -12.10
CA SER A 63 20.46 9.52 -12.50
C SER A 63 20.25 10.55 -11.39
N TYR A 64 20.51 10.19 -10.14
CA TYR A 64 20.30 11.06 -8.99
C TYR A 64 21.57 11.88 -8.71
N GLU A 65 21.47 13.20 -8.89
CA GLU A 65 22.58 14.15 -8.63
C GLU A 65 22.99 14.18 -7.15
N ASP A 66 22.01 14.14 -6.24
CA ASP A 66 22.27 14.08 -4.79
C ASP A 66 22.59 12.62 -4.38
N PRO A 67 23.83 12.34 -3.92
CA PRO A 67 24.21 11.00 -3.49
C PRO A 67 23.53 10.56 -2.19
N GLN A 68 22.95 11.48 -1.41
CA GLN A 68 22.21 11.18 -0.18
C GLN A 68 20.71 10.97 -0.42
N LYS A 69 20.21 11.25 -1.63
CA LYS A 69 18.82 11.01 -1.97
C LYS A 69 18.53 9.51 -1.94
N VAL A 70 17.52 9.13 -1.14
CA VAL A 70 17.06 7.76 -1.04
C VAL A 70 16.50 7.28 -2.38
N LEU A 71 17.05 6.17 -2.89
CA LEU A 71 16.51 5.42 -4.01
C LEU A 71 15.55 4.37 -3.47
N LEU A 72 14.25 4.71 -3.43
CA LEU A 72 13.17 3.80 -3.08
C LEU A 72 12.49 3.30 -4.36
N ALA A 73 12.63 2.00 -4.64
CA ALA A 73 12.07 1.36 -5.81
C ALA A 73 10.97 0.36 -5.42
N TRP A 74 9.74 0.62 -5.85
CA TRP A 74 8.60 -0.26 -5.64
C TRP A 74 8.33 -1.13 -6.87
N GLY A 75 7.86 -2.36 -6.63
CA GLY A 75 7.38 -3.26 -7.67
C GLY A 75 8.21 -4.53 -7.82
N TYR A 76 9.18 -4.76 -6.92
CA TYR A 76 9.94 -6.00 -6.88
C TYR A 76 9.02 -7.20 -6.64
N PHE A 77 9.19 -8.24 -7.44
CA PHE A 77 8.40 -9.45 -7.34
C PHE A 77 9.27 -10.67 -7.65
N LYS A 78 9.59 -11.45 -6.62
CA LYS A 78 10.53 -12.58 -6.66
C LYS A 78 10.30 -13.57 -7.81
N PRO A 79 9.06 -13.95 -8.20
CA PRO A 79 8.84 -14.83 -9.34
C PRO A 79 9.37 -14.32 -10.68
N TYR A 80 9.53 -12.99 -10.82
CA TYR A 80 10.13 -12.37 -12.01
C TYR A 80 11.59 -12.02 -11.78
N HIS A 81 11.90 -11.34 -10.67
CA HIS A 81 13.22 -10.76 -10.45
C HIS A 81 14.18 -11.67 -9.69
N GLY A 82 13.79 -12.90 -9.35
CA GLY A 82 14.60 -13.79 -8.51
C GLY A 82 14.76 -13.26 -7.09
N SER A 83 15.64 -13.89 -6.32
CA SER A 83 16.01 -13.41 -4.98
C SER A 83 16.92 -12.17 -5.09
N ILE A 84 16.81 -11.27 -4.12
CA ILE A 84 17.69 -10.11 -3.97
C ILE A 84 18.32 -10.12 -2.58
N SER A 85 19.51 -9.56 -2.45
CA SER A 85 20.23 -9.51 -1.17
C SER A 85 20.82 -8.13 -0.87
N LYS A 86 21.07 -7.87 0.41
CA LYS A 86 21.81 -6.69 0.87
C LYS A 86 23.16 -6.51 0.17
N ASP A 87 23.93 -7.58 0.00
CA ASP A 87 25.24 -7.55 -0.66
C ASP A 87 25.13 -7.14 -2.14
N GLU A 88 24.09 -7.63 -2.81
CA GLU A 88 23.80 -7.24 -4.18
C GLU A 88 23.42 -5.76 -4.30
N LEU A 89 22.58 -5.25 -3.39
CA LEU A 89 22.27 -3.82 -3.35
C LEU A 89 23.50 -2.97 -3.00
N ASN A 90 24.38 -3.45 -2.12
CA ASN A 90 25.67 -2.82 -1.82
C ASN A 90 26.59 -2.78 -3.05
N SER A 91 26.52 -3.77 -3.94
CA SER A 91 27.29 -3.79 -5.20
C SER A 91 26.84 -2.71 -6.21
N ILE A 92 25.61 -2.21 -6.08
CA ILE A 92 25.10 -1.08 -6.86
C ILE A 92 25.69 0.22 -6.33
N SER A 93 25.63 0.41 -5.00
CA SER A 93 26.14 1.61 -4.35
C SER A 93 26.42 1.36 -2.87
N LEU A 94 27.61 1.76 -2.42
CA LEU A 94 28.00 1.75 -1.00
C LEU A 94 27.58 3.03 -0.26
N THR A 95 27.15 4.06 -0.98
CA THR A 95 26.86 5.38 -0.40
C THR A 95 25.41 5.80 -0.54
N ARG A 96 24.73 5.39 -1.62
CA ARG A 96 23.32 5.74 -1.82
C ARG A 96 22.42 4.85 -0.97
N PRO A 97 21.50 5.41 -0.18
CA PRO A 97 20.47 4.63 0.48
C PRO A 97 19.57 3.97 -0.58
N ILE A 98 19.62 2.65 -0.71
CA ILE A 98 18.77 1.89 -1.64
C ILE A 98 17.79 1.04 -0.84
N ILE A 99 16.51 1.20 -1.15
CA ILE A 99 15.42 0.40 -0.60
C ILE A 99 14.62 -0.18 -1.76
N VAL A 100 14.51 -1.50 -1.77
CA VAL A 100 13.61 -2.22 -2.67
C VAL A 100 12.35 -2.58 -1.90
N TRP A 101 11.21 -2.10 -2.38
CA TRP A 101 9.90 -2.36 -1.83
C TRP A 101 9.17 -3.39 -2.70
N GLN A 102 8.78 -4.49 -2.06
CA GLN A 102 8.10 -5.58 -2.73
C GLN A 102 6.69 -5.15 -3.19
N ARG A 103 6.22 -5.78 -4.27
CA ARG A 103 5.02 -5.40 -5.03
C ARG A 103 3.72 -5.34 -4.22
N SER A 104 3.50 -6.22 -3.25
CA SER A 104 2.32 -6.19 -2.35
C SER A 104 2.50 -5.21 -1.19
N CYS A 105 3.64 -4.52 -1.11
CA CYS A 105 3.99 -3.55 -0.07
C CYS A 105 4.36 -4.15 1.30
N HIS A 106 4.47 -5.47 1.42
CA HIS A 106 4.69 -6.17 2.68
C HIS A 106 6.15 -6.49 3.01
N GLU A 107 7.10 -6.12 2.15
CA GLU A 107 8.51 -6.44 2.36
C GLU A 107 9.44 -5.34 1.89
N PHE A 108 10.51 -5.10 2.64
CA PHE A 108 11.63 -4.25 2.24
C PHE A 108 12.93 -5.04 2.18
N TYR A 109 13.79 -4.66 1.24
CA TYR A 109 15.19 -5.05 1.19
C TYR A 109 16.03 -3.76 1.22
N LEU A 110 17.01 -3.70 2.11
CA LEU A 110 17.81 -2.49 2.36
C LEU A 110 19.30 -2.79 2.21
N ASN A 111 20.04 -1.86 1.57
CA ASN A 111 21.50 -1.88 1.59
C ASN A 111 22.08 -1.26 2.88
N ASP A 112 23.39 -1.38 3.12
CA ASP A 112 24.00 -0.85 4.34
C ASP A 112 23.90 0.68 4.42
N ALA A 113 23.94 1.37 3.28
CA ALA A 113 23.75 2.82 3.24
C ALA A 113 22.33 3.25 3.67
N ALA A 114 21.29 2.48 3.32
CA ALA A 114 19.93 2.71 3.78
C ALA A 114 19.78 2.42 5.27
N LEU A 115 20.31 1.29 5.74
CA LEU A 115 20.32 0.97 7.17
C LEU A 115 20.97 2.10 7.98
N LYS A 116 22.13 2.61 7.52
CA LYS A 116 22.80 3.76 8.14
C LYS A 116 21.98 5.05 8.05
N HIS A 117 21.41 5.37 6.90
CA HIS A 117 20.62 6.59 6.69
C HIS A 117 19.42 6.67 7.64
N PHE A 118 18.76 5.54 7.88
CA PHE A 118 17.59 5.44 8.75
C PHE A 118 17.90 5.06 10.19
N ASN A 119 19.19 4.95 10.56
CA ASN A 119 19.66 4.49 11.88
C ASN A 119 19.07 3.12 12.30
N ILE A 120 18.89 2.21 11.34
CA ILE A 120 18.41 0.84 11.58
C ILE A 120 19.62 -0.05 11.82
N THR A 121 19.64 -0.75 12.94
CA THR A 121 20.76 -1.58 13.38
C THR A 121 20.43 -3.06 13.40
N GLU A 122 21.44 -3.93 13.45
CA GLU A 122 21.25 -5.37 13.66
C GLU A 122 20.43 -5.68 14.93
N ALA A 123 20.57 -4.84 15.97
CA ALA A 123 19.78 -4.99 17.20
C ALA A 123 18.28 -4.79 16.95
N ASP A 124 17.88 -3.99 15.96
CA ASP A 124 16.47 -3.83 15.60
C ASP A 124 15.92 -5.07 14.89
N PHE A 125 16.70 -5.68 13.99
CA PHE A 125 16.35 -6.97 13.37
C PHE A 125 16.21 -8.07 14.43
N ASN A 126 17.10 -8.10 15.42
CA ASN A 126 17.06 -9.09 16.50
C ASN A 126 15.79 -8.99 17.39
N LYS A 127 15.02 -7.88 17.32
CA LYS A 127 13.71 -7.79 17.98
C LYS A 127 12.65 -8.61 17.25
N MET A 128 12.83 -8.88 15.95
CA MET A 128 11.87 -9.54 15.07
C MET A 128 12.53 -10.65 14.21
N PRO A 129 13.20 -11.65 14.79
CA PRO A 129 13.96 -12.66 14.05
C PRO A 129 13.11 -13.58 13.16
N GLY A 130 11.79 -13.65 13.40
CA GLY A 130 10.86 -14.39 12.53
C GLY A 130 10.30 -13.58 11.36
N TYR A 131 10.60 -12.27 11.31
CA TYR A 131 10.04 -11.32 10.34
C TYR A 131 11.12 -10.44 9.69
N SER A 132 12.40 -10.76 9.94
CA SER A 132 13.52 -9.99 9.42
C SER A 132 14.82 -10.79 9.46
N ASP A 133 15.73 -10.48 8.53
CA ASP A 133 17.07 -11.05 8.46
C ASP A 133 18.08 -9.94 8.10
N TYR A 134 18.97 -9.64 9.05
CA TYR A 134 19.96 -8.57 8.90
C TYR A 134 21.02 -8.88 7.82
N LYS A 135 21.33 -10.18 7.60
CA LYS A 135 22.33 -10.59 6.61
C LYS A 135 21.82 -10.31 5.19
N THR A 136 20.56 -10.65 4.93
CA THR A 136 19.92 -10.38 3.63
C THR A 136 19.36 -8.96 3.53
N GLY A 137 19.25 -8.23 4.65
CA GLY A 137 18.66 -6.90 4.72
C GLY A 137 17.15 -6.92 4.48
N HIS A 138 16.51 -8.08 4.66
CA HIS A 138 15.10 -8.32 4.36
C HIS A 138 14.25 -8.16 5.61
N VAL A 139 13.13 -7.46 5.49
CA VAL A 139 12.15 -7.27 6.55
C VAL A 139 10.76 -7.44 5.94
N PHE A 140 9.87 -8.20 6.59
CA PHE A 140 8.54 -8.51 6.07
C PHE A 140 7.45 -8.48 7.16
N GLU A 141 6.20 -8.32 6.72
CA GLU A 141 4.99 -8.30 7.54
C GLU A 141 5.11 -7.45 8.82
N THR A 142 4.95 -8.05 10.00
CA THR A 142 4.99 -7.32 11.28
C THR A 142 6.36 -6.71 11.57
N GLY A 143 7.44 -7.23 10.96
CA GLY A 143 8.78 -6.67 11.04
C GLY A 143 8.85 -5.24 10.49
N LEU A 144 8.00 -4.87 9.53
CA LEU A 144 8.01 -3.53 8.93
C LEU A 144 7.77 -2.43 9.97
N PHE A 145 6.85 -2.70 10.92
CA PHE A 145 6.42 -1.75 11.94
C PHE A 145 7.42 -1.61 13.08
N VAL A 146 8.36 -2.54 13.22
CA VAL A 146 9.37 -2.54 14.30
C VAL A 146 10.75 -2.19 13.76
N VAL A 147 11.20 -2.86 12.71
CA VAL A 147 12.56 -2.74 12.17
C VAL A 147 12.66 -1.54 11.22
N THR A 148 11.69 -1.38 10.32
CA THR A 148 11.72 -0.34 9.28
C THR A 148 10.75 0.80 9.55
N LYS A 149 10.36 1.04 10.81
CA LYS A 149 9.48 2.16 11.19
C LYS A 149 9.97 3.52 10.64
N PRO A 150 11.28 3.85 10.68
CA PRO A 150 11.77 5.11 10.08
C PRO A 150 11.56 5.19 8.56
N VAL A 151 11.58 4.06 7.83
CA VAL A 151 11.28 4.02 6.39
C VAL A 151 9.80 4.26 6.15
N LEU A 152 8.91 3.66 6.97
CA LEU A 152 7.48 3.92 6.90
C LEU A 152 7.17 5.40 7.18
N ASP A 153 7.88 6.04 8.13
CA ASP A 153 7.75 7.47 8.42
C ASP A 153 8.24 8.36 7.27
N TYR A 154 9.29 7.92 6.57
CA TYR A 154 9.77 8.60 5.37
C TYR A 154 8.76 8.54 4.21
N ILE A 155 8.14 7.38 4.00
CA ILE A 155 7.12 7.15 2.96
C ILE A 155 5.84 7.92 3.30
N SER A 156 5.41 7.89 4.55
CA SER A 156 4.19 8.55 5.03
C SER A 156 4.39 10.03 5.38
N ASN A 157 5.54 10.62 5.03
CA ASN A 157 5.79 12.05 5.23
C ASN A 157 4.63 12.88 4.64
N PRO A 158 3.98 13.79 5.40
CA PRO A 158 2.76 14.46 4.96
C PRO A 158 2.85 15.19 3.62
N ALA A 159 4.01 15.76 3.30
CA ALA A 159 4.22 16.45 2.02
C ALA A 159 4.32 15.45 0.85
N GLN A 160 5.04 14.33 1.04
CA GLN A 160 5.11 13.27 0.04
C GLN A 160 3.75 12.59 -0.15
N PHE A 161 3.07 12.27 0.95
CA PHE A 161 1.76 11.64 0.93
C PHE A 161 0.73 12.52 0.22
N SER A 162 0.72 13.84 0.49
CA SER A 162 -0.15 14.79 -0.22
C SER A 162 0.14 14.80 -1.72
N LYS A 163 1.41 14.81 -2.12
CA LYS A 163 1.79 14.73 -3.54
C LYS A 163 1.35 13.41 -4.17
N GLY A 164 1.44 12.31 -3.43
CA GLY A 164 0.94 11.01 -3.85
C GLY A 164 -0.57 10.99 -4.06
N LEU A 165 -1.35 11.68 -3.21
CA LEU A 165 -2.79 11.84 -3.38
C LEU A 165 -3.14 12.65 -4.63
N GLU A 166 -2.40 13.73 -4.91
CA GLU A 166 -2.56 14.50 -6.17
C GLU A 166 -2.27 13.63 -7.40
N MET A 167 -1.20 12.84 -7.32
CA MET A 167 -0.85 11.84 -8.32
C MET A 167 -1.95 10.78 -8.50
N MET A 168 -2.57 10.34 -7.41
CA MET A 168 -3.69 9.41 -7.47
C MET A 168 -4.90 10.04 -8.17
N THR A 169 -5.28 11.27 -7.81
CA THR A 169 -6.34 12.04 -8.47
C THR A 169 -6.13 12.12 -9.98
N ASP A 170 -4.89 12.38 -10.42
CA ASP A 170 -4.54 12.42 -11.85
C ASP A 170 -4.77 11.07 -12.55
N VAL A 171 -4.37 9.95 -11.95
CA VAL A 171 -4.59 8.61 -12.55
C VAL A 171 -6.08 8.29 -12.62
N ILE A 172 -6.82 8.53 -11.54
CA ILE A 172 -8.26 8.26 -11.45
C ILE A 172 -9.01 9.06 -12.52
N HIS A 173 -8.71 10.36 -12.63
CA HIS A 173 -9.35 11.21 -13.62
C HIS A 173 -9.01 10.79 -15.05
N LYS A 174 -7.74 10.46 -15.34
CA LYS A 174 -7.32 9.95 -16.66
C LYS A 174 -8.02 8.63 -17.03
N GLY A 175 -8.35 7.79 -16.04
CA GLY A 175 -9.09 6.56 -16.24
C GLY A 175 -10.60 6.76 -16.48
N GLY A 176 -11.11 7.99 -16.39
CA GLY A 176 -12.53 8.28 -16.56
C GLY A 176 -13.40 7.81 -15.39
N LEU A 177 -12.80 7.62 -14.22
CA LEU A 177 -13.52 7.23 -13.01
C LEU A 177 -14.21 8.46 -12.40
N THR A 178 -15.49 8.31 -12.08
CA THR A 178 -16.30 9.35 -11.43
C THR A 178 -16.69 9.00 -10.00
N THR A 179 -16.51 7.74 -9.59
CA THR A 179 -16.69 7.28 -8.22
C THR A 179 -15.67 6.19 -7.92
N ILE A 180 -15.02 6.27 -6.78
CA ILE A 180 -14.12 5.24 -6.29
C ILE A 180 -14.47 4.89 -4.83
N CYS A 181 -14.09 3.70 -4.37
CA CYS A 181 -14.33 3.27 -3.00
C CYS A 181 -13.07 2.69 -2.35
N GLU A 182 -12.61 3.28 -1.26
CA GLU A 182 -11.55 2.72 -0.41
C GLU A 182 -12.07 1.59 0.44
N GLN A 183 -11.40 0.45 0.32
CA GLN A 183 -11.80 -0.78 0.99
C GLN A 183 -10.84 -1.09 2.13
N GLY A 184 -10.88 -0.29 3.18
CA GLY A 184 -10.02 -0.47 4.35
C GLY A 184 -9.42 0.81 4.89
N PHE A 185 -10.20 1.86 5.06
CA PHE A 185 -9.76 3.08 5.73
C PHE A 185 -9.71 2.89 7.27
N PRO A 186 -8.62 3.28 7.97
CA PRO A 186 -7.32 3.72 7.49
C PRO A 186 -6.37 2.55 7.18
N GLN A 187 -5.31 2.82 6.43
CA GLN A 187 -4.27 1.85 6.05
C GLN A 187 -2.93 2.08 6.78
N VAL A 188 -2.65 3.31 7.21
CA VAL A 188 -1.37 3.77 7.77
C VAL A 188 -1.59 4.49 9.11
N ASP A 189 -2.32 5.60 9.09
CA ASP A 189 -2.63 6.42 10.26
C ASP A 189 -3.96 7.15 10.05
N LEU A 190 -4.88 6.96 10.99
CA LEU A 190 -6.23 7.51 10.92
C LEU A 190 -6.27 9.02 10.71
N ASN A 191 -5.50 9.79 11.49
CA ASN A 191 -5.61 11.24 11.51
C ASN A 191 -4.94 11.87 10.29
N LEU A 192 -3.77 11.34 9.91
CA LEU A 192 -3.06 11.75 8.70
C LEU A 192 -3.92 11.51 7.47
N GLU A 193 -4.44 10.28 7.32
CA GLU A 193 -5.24 9.90 6.16
C GLU A 193 -6.52 10.72 6.11
N GLN A 194 -7.29 10.81 7.21
CA GLN A 194 -8.52 11.57 7.23
C GLN A 194 -8.28 13.03 6.81
N SER A 195 -7.23 13.66 7.33
CA SER A 195 -6.91 15.06 7.05
C SER A 195 -6.50 15.28 5.59
N LEU A 196 -5.53 14.51 5.11
CA LEU A 196 -4.92 14.73 3.78
C LEU A 196 -5.83 14.25 2.65
N ILE A 197 -6.52 13.12 2.82
CA ILE A 197 -7.51 12.64 1.86
C ILE A 197 -8.65 13.65 1.77
N SER A 198 -9.22 14.08 2.90
CA SER A 198 -10.32 15.06 2.87
C SER A 198 -9.91 16.35 2.16
N LYS A 199 -8.67 16.82 2.39
CA LYS A 199 -8.13 18.00 1.71
C LYS A 199 -8.02 17.80 0.20
N GLU A 200 -7.57 16.63 -0.26
CA GLU A 200 -7.45 16.32 -1.69
C GLU A 200 -8.81 16.16 -2.36
N ILE A 201 -9.66 15.30 -1.80
CA ILE A 201 -10.92 14.90 -2.43
C ILE A 201 -11.93 16.05 -2.50
N ASN A 202 -11.89 16.96 -1.53
CA ASN A 202 -12.78 18.12 -1.49
C ASN A 202 -12.22 19.35 -2.22
N LYS A 203 -11.12 19.22 -2.97
CA LYS A 203 -10.72 20.27 -3.92
C LYS A 203 -11.84 20.45 -4.97
N PRO A 204 -12.20 21.69 -5.35
CA PRO A 204 -13.17 21.92 -6.43
C PRO A 204 -12.77 21.31 -7.77
N SER A 205 -11.48 21.04 -7.97
CA SER A 205 -10.91 20.42 -9.17
C SER A 205 -10.99 18.89 -9.17
N THR A 206 -11.31 18.24 -8.05
CA THR A 206 -11.38 16.77 -7.97
C THR A 206 -12.70 16.29 -8.59
N PRO A 207 -12.67 15.55 -9.71
CA PRO A 207 -13.85 15.32 -10.55
C PRO A 207 -14.60 14.02 -10.22
N PHE A 208 -14.36 13.44 -9.04
CA PHE A 208 -14.94 12.16 -8.64
C PHE A 208 -15.36 12.17 -7.18
N ARG A 209 -16.25 11.23 -6.83
CA ARG A 209 -16.67 10.96 -5.46
C ARG A 209 -15.80 9.86 -4.85
N TYR A 210 -15.59 9.94 -3.54
CA TYR A 210 -14.83 8.98 -2.78
C TYR A 210 -15.65 8.41 -1.64
N ALA A 211 -15.98 7.13 -1.76
CA ALA A 211 -16.57 6.34 -0.70
C ALA A 211 -15.47 5.67 0.13
N MET A 212 -15.66 5.58 1.45
CA MET A 212 -14.69 4.91 2.33
C MET A 212 -15.38 3.85 3.18
N VAL A 213 -14.76 2.67 3.24
CA VAL A 213 -15.17 1.57 4.11
C VAL A 213 -14.15 1.43 5.25
N PRO A 214 -14.58 1.54 6.52
CA PRO A 214 -13.72 1.35 7.69
C PRO A 214 -13.02 -0.02 7.77
N ASN A 215 -11.80 -0.04 8.31
CA ASN A 215 -10.90 -1.21 8.37
C ASN A 215 -10.98 -1.98 9.70
N ALA A 216 -11.59 -3.16 9.71
CA ALA A 216 -11.65 -3.98 10.93
C ALA A 216 -10.26 -4.45 11.40
N MET A 217 -9.34 -4.76 10.49
CA MET A 217 -7.99 -5.21 10.83
C MET A 217 -7.22 -4.12 11.57
N TYR A 218 -7.40 -2.86 11.19
CA TYR A 218 -6.79 -1.73 11.88
C TYR A 218 -7.40 -1.49 13.27
N PHE A 219 -8.73 -1.49 13.38
CA PHE A 219 -9.41 -1.10 14.61
C PHE A 219 -9.51 -2.21 15.67
N TYR A 220 -9.60 -3.47 15.27
CA TYR A 220 -9.77 -4.57 16.22
C TYR A 220 -8.63 -4.69 17.23
N PRO A 221 -7.34 -4.61 16.84
CA PRO A 221 -6.23 -4.66 17.78
C PRO A 221 -6.24 -3.51 18.80
N ILE A 222 -6.85 -2.37 18.48
CA ILE A 222 -6.95 -1.20 19.36
C ILE A 222 -8.14 -1.34 20.32
N LEU A 223 -9.31 -1.70 19.78
CA LEU A 223 -10.56 -1.71 20.51
C LEU A 223 -10.85 -3.02 21.25
N LYS A 224 -10.19 -4.12 20.82
CA LYS A 224 -10.29 -5.48 21.36
C LYS A 224 -11.73 -6.00 21.48
N SER A 225 -12.62 -5.56 20.59
CA SER A 225 -14.03 -5.92 20.62
C SER A 225 -14.72 -5.59 19.30
N GLY A 226 -15.41 -6.58 18.71
CA GLY A 226 -16.14 -6.38 17.47
C GLY A 226 -17.26 -5.35 17.58
N SER A 227 -18.00 -5.31 18.69
CA SER A 227 -19.07 -4.32 18.88
C SER A 227 -18.53 -2.89 18.97
N LYS A 228 -17.35 -2.68 19.56
CA LYS A 228 -16.69 -1.38 19.58
C LYS A 228 -16.19 -0.97 18.19
N VAL A 229 -15.66 -1.92 17.41
CA VAL A 229 -15.28 -1.68 16.01
C VAL A 229 -16.50 -1.21 15.22
N LEU A 230 -17.63 -1.91 15.32
CA LEU A 230 -18.85 -1.52 14.59
C LEU A 230 -19.42 -0.18 15.05
N ALA A 231 -19.44 0.08 16.36
CA ALA A 231 -19.87 1.38 16.88
C ALA A 231 -18.98 2.52 16.37
N PHE A 232 -17.67 2.29 16.26
CA PHE A 232 -16.75 3.25 15.65
C PHE A 232 -17.05 3.44 14.15
N CYS A 233 -17.25 2.36 13.39
CA CYS A 233 -17.60 2.43 11.97
C CYS A 233 -18.90 3.22 11.75
N ASP A 234 -19.92 2.95 12.56
CA ASP A 234 -21.20 3.66 12.52
C ASP A 234 -21.03 5.15 12.84
N SER A 235 -20.13 5.50 13.75
CA SER A 235 -19.84 6.90 14.08
C SER A 235 -19.31 7.72 12.89
N LEU A 236 -18.75 7.07 11.86
CA LEU A 236 -18.19 7.73 10.69
C LEU A 236 -19.22 8.04 9.60
N ILE A 237 -20.33 7.29 9.51
CA ILE A 237 -21.29 7.33 8.38
C ILE A 237 -21.82 8.73 8.07
N ASN A 238 -21.93 9.62 9.06
CA ASN A 238 -22.45 10.98 8.87
C ASN A 238 -21.36 12.07 9.02
N THR A 239 -20.09 11.69 8.93
CA THR A 239 -18.95 12.61 9.07
C THR A 239 -18.29 12.97 7.74
N GLY A 240 -18.81 12.41 6.64
CA GLY A 240 -18.43 12.77 5.28
C GLY A 240 -18.61 14.27 4.98
N LYS A 241 -17.94 14.72 3.93
CA LYS A 241 -17.97 16.11 3.45
C LYS A 241 -17.86 16.14 1.94
N ASP A 242 -18.74 16.92 1.30
CA ASP A 242 -18.75 17.22 -0.14
C ASP A 242 -18.59 15.98 -1.04
N ASN A 243 -17.39 15.73 -1.57
CA ASN A 243 -17.11 14.62 -2.48
C ASN A 243 -16.67 13.34 -1.76
N MET A 244 -16.48 13.39 -0.45
CA MET A 244 -15.96 12.30 0.37
C MET A 244 -17.01 11.83 1.38
N ASP A 245 -17.34 10.53 1.40
CA ASP A 245 -18.34 9.98 2.32
C ASP A 245 -17.97 8.58 2.82
N TYR A 246 -18.62 8.15 3.92
CA TYR A 246 -18.41 6.84 4.52
C TYR A 246 -19.59 5.91 4.20
N VAL A 247 -19.26 4.69 3.78
CA VAL A 247 -20.28 3.67 3.51
C VAL A 247 -20.59 2.92 4.80
N LYS A 248 -21.87 2.59 5.00
CA LYS A 248 -22.31 1.66 6.04
C LYS A 248 -21.86 0.23 5.70
N ALA A 249 -20.59 -0.02 5.89
CA ALA A 249 -19.90 -1.28 5.67
C ALA A 249 -18.68 -1.32 6.59
N VAL A 250 -18.09 -2.51 6.71
CA VAL A 250 -16.78 -2.68 7.35
C VAL A 250 -15.99 -3.67 6.52
N LYS A 251 -14.72 -3.34 6.29
CA LYS A 251 -13.78 -4.17 5.54
C LYS A 251 -13.16 -5.20 6.47
N PHE A 252 -13.18 -6.45 6.03
CA PHE A 252 -12.53 -7.57 6.68
C PHE A 252 -11.38 -8.10 5.84
N TYR A 253 -10.44 -8.73 6.53
CA TYR A 253 -9.32 -9.44 5.93
C TYR A 253 -9.27 -10.82 6.53
N VAL A 254 -9.28 -11.83 5.68
CA VAL A 254 -9.25 -13.22 6.12
C VAL A 254 -7.79 -13.66 6.17
N ASP A 255 -7.13 -13.67 5.03
CA ASP A 255 -5.80 -14.23 4.81
C ASP A 255 -4.90 -13.27 4.00
N GLY A 256 -3.65 -13.69 3.78
CA GLY A 256 -2.64 -12.91 3.08
C GLY A 256 -2.84 -12.84 1.57
N ALA A 257 -1.97 -12.10 0.88
CA ALA A 257 -2.11 -11.84 -0.56
C ALA A 257 -1.53 -12.95 -1.46
N ILE A 258 -2.08 -13.09 -2.67
CA ILE A 258 -1.56 -14.00 -3.71
C ILE A 258 -0.10 -13.72 -4.10
N PHE A 259 0.31 -12.46 -4.13
CA PHE A 259 1.67 -12.08 -4.52
C PHE A 259 2.70 -12.43 -3.44
N SER A 260 2.29 -12.44 -2.18
CA SER A 260 3.10 -12.93 -1.07
C SER A 260 3.01 -14.46 -0.93
N GLN A 261 2.08 -15.10 -1.65
CA GLN A 261 1.68 -16.51 -1.47
C GLN A 261 1.18 -16.80 -0.05
N LEU A 262 0.55 -15.84 0.62
CA LEU A 262 0.09 -15.99 2.00
C LEU A 262 -1.42 -16.22 2.15
N MET A 263 -2.14 -16.49 1.06
CA MET A 263 -3.55 -16.90 1.13
C MET A 263 -3.66 -18.28 1.80
N ILE A 264 -4.70 -18.50 2.59
CA ILE A 264 -5.04 -19.77 3.20
C ILE A 264 -5.63 -20.68 2.13
N MET A 265 -4.79 -21.59 1.63
CA MET A 265 -5.14 -22.55 0.60
C MET A 265 -5.68 -23.85 1.22
N SER A 266 -6.54 -24.56 0.50
CA SER A 266 -7.07 -25.88 0.93
C SER A 266 -6.00 -26.98 0.94
N GLN A 267 -4.87 -26.76 0.29
CA GLN A 267 -3.68 -27.60 0.26
C GLN A 267 -2.44 -26.70 0.44
N PRO A 268 -1.30 -27.22 0.93
CA PRO A 268 -0.07 -26.43 1.04
C PRO A 268 0.40 -25.88 -0.31
N TYR A 269 1.21 -24.82 -0.27
CA TYR A 269 1.97 -24.37 -1.44
C TYR A 269 3.04 -25.41 -1.84
N GLU A 270 3.65 -25.26 -3.02
CA GLU A 270 4.59 -26.25 -3.58
C GLU A 270 5.85 -26.47 -2.72
N ASP A 271 6.27 -25.45 -1.97
CA ASP A 271 7.37 -25.48 -0.99
C ASP A 271 6.89 -25.83 0.43
N HIS A 272 5.64 -26.31 0.55
CA HIS A 272 5.01 -26.81 1.77
C HIS A 272 4.69 -25.76 2.84
N HIS A 273 4.83 -24.47 2.57
CA HIS A 273 4.32 -23.46 3.50
C HIS A 273 2.79 -23.38 3.44
N HIS A 274 2.21 -22.74 4.46
CA HIS A 274 0.79 -22.44 4.56
C HIS A 274 0.60 -20.93 4.54
N GLY A 275 -0.58 -20.48 4.11
CA GLY A 275 -0.94 -19.07 4.20
C GLY A 275 -1.01 -18.57 5.65
N GLU A 276 -1.19 -17.27 5.78
CA GLU A 276 -1.23 -16.58 7.06
C GLU A 276 -2.57 -15.88 7.26
N TRP A 277 -3.08 -15.92 8.49
CA TRP A 277 -4.31 -15.22 8.86
C TRP A 277 -3.98 -13.76 9.14
N MET A 278 -4.64 -12.85 8.41
CA MET A 278 -4.48 -11.40 8.65
C MET A 278 -5.26 -10.95 9.89
N MET A 279 -6.40 -11.59 10.16
CA MET A 279 -7.12 -11.50 11.43
C MET A 279 -7.27 -12.92 11.98
N GLN A 280 -7.06 -13.14 13.27
CA GLN A 280 -7.21 -14.50 13.80
C GLN A 280 -8.68 -14.95 13.73
N PRO A 281 -8.99 -16.24 13.50
CA PRO A 281 -10.37 -16.70 13.29
C PRO A 281 -11.37 -16.28 14.38
N LYS A 282 -10.92 -16.19 15.64
CA LYS A 282 -11.75 -15.70 16.75
C LYS A 282 -12.12 -14.22 16.61
N GLU A 283 -11.19 -13.41 16.12
CA GLU A 283 -11.38 -11.96 15.90
C GLU A 283 -12.31 -11.74 14.70
N GLN A 284 -12.11 -12.52 13.63
CA GLN A 284 -13.02 -12.56 12.48
C GLN A 284 -14.45 -12.89 12.93
N ASP A 285 -14.62 -13.94 13.73
CA ASP A 285 -15.93 -14.39 14.21
C ASP A 285 -16.66 -13.33 15.05
N ASP A 286 -15.93 -12.66 15.96
CA ASP A 286 -16.46 -11.59 16.82
C ASP A 286 -17.01 -10.43 15.98
N VAL A 287 -16.26 -9.95 14.99
CA VAL A 287 -16.69 -8.82 14.16
C VAL A 287 -17.74 -9.25 13.13
N LEU A 288 -17.56 -10.40 12.46
CA LEU A 288 -18.44 -10.86 11.37
C LEU A 288 -19.85 -11.20 11.86
N LYS A 289 -19.98 -11.95 12.97
CA LYS A 289 -21.29 -12.33 13.51
C LYS A 289 -22.13 -11.12 13.92
N LEU A 290 -21.48 -10.08 14.45
CA LEU A 290 -22.16 -8.85 14.83
C LEU A 290 -22.56 -8.03 13.60
N SER A 291 -21.67 -7.95 12.62
CA SER A 291 -21.89 -7.20 11.38
C SER A 291 -23.06 -7.75 10.57
N ILE A 292 -23.22 -9.10 10.52
CA ILE A 292 -24.33 -9.74 9.77
C ILE A 292 -25.67 -9.31 10.34
N LYS A 293 -25.73 -9.06 11.64
CA LYS A 293 -26.94 -8.62 12.33
C LYS A 293 -27.22 -7.12 12.21
N GLN A 294 -26.20 -6.29 11.95
CA GLN A 294 -26.30 -4.82 12.09
C GLN A 294 -26.12 -4.03 10.78
N VAL A 295 -25.32 -4.52 9.84
CA VAL A 295 -24.79 -3.73 8.71
C VAL A 295 -25.34 -4.17 7.35
N GLY A 296 -25.55 -5.48 7.14
CA GLY A 296 -26.21 -6.02 5.95
C GLY A 296 -25.41 -5.97 4.63
N ILE A 297 -24.23 -5.33 4.59
CA ILE A 297 -23.36 -5.24 3.40
C ILE A 297 -21.89 -5.44 3.83
N PHE A 298 -21.17 -6.29 3.09
CA PHE A 298 -19.79 -6.72 3.36
C PHE A 298 -18.90 -6.53 2.15
N THR A 299 -17.63 -6.27 2.41
CA THR A 299 -16.58 -6.41 1.41
C THR A 299 -15.49 -7.34 1.95
N PHE A 300 -15.26 -8.43 1.24
CA PHE A 300 -14.23 -9.41 1.54
C PHE A 300 -12.98 -9.09 0.71
N MET A 301 -11.81 -9.43 1.24
CA MET A 301 -10.61 -9.69 0.47
C MET A 301 -9.83 -10.79 1.18
#